data_AF-R9M529-F1
#
_entry.id   AF-R9M529-F1
#
_cell.length_a   1.000
_cell.length_b   1.000
_cell.length_c   1.000
_cell.angle_alpha   90.00
_cell.angle_beta   90.00
_cell.angle_gamma   90.00
#
_symmetry.space_group_name_H-M   'P 1'
#
loop_
_entity.id
_entity.type
_entity.pdbx_description
1 polymer ?
#
loop_
_entity_poly.entity_id
_entity_poly.type
_entity_poly.pdbx_seq_one_letter_code
_entity_poly.pdbx_strand_id
1 'polypeptide(L)'
;MLTPQEVSSHAFTKGFMGGYNMTMVDEFLDELTDDYTALYKENAALKAKMKVLVEKVEDYRATEDSMRATLLTAQKMADSIVREAEARRDNLLAQAEADARERIAQIQREVEAAEERLRQGQRELAQFISAVQKVCNQELKFLEELPQLPISAPAAPVQEIREPAAAASFQETPAPEPAEAEDTAPPVSAPGAVEIPPAAAPVPEEDPYPEGDPFAKEPAEPLEATRRIKFDKLDDLKFGPNYTSGT
;
A
#
# COMPACT_ATOMS: atom_id res chain seq x y z
N MET A 1 -37.26 61.14 -6.43
CA MET A 1 -37.71 61.51 -5.07
C MET A 1 -36.89 62.70 -4.64
N LEU A 2 -37.49 63.63 -3.91
CA LEU A 2 -36.77 64.78 -3.35
C LEU A 2 -35.73 64.26 -2.36
N THR A 3 -34.57 64.89 -2.26
CA THR A 3 -33.60 64.62 -1.19
C THR A 3 -33.99 65.40 0.09
N PRO A 4 -33.51 65.00 1.28
CA PRO A 4 -33.78 65.79 2.49
C PRO A 4 -33.38 67.27 2.33
N GLN A 5 -32.29 67.54 1.60
CA GLN A 5 -31.83 68.90 1.32
C GLN A 5 -32.75 69.67 0.36
N GLU A 6 -33.36 68.98 -0.61
CA GLU A 6 -34.37 69.57 -1.49
C GLU A 6 -35.69 69.85 -0.76
N VAL A 7 -36.05 69.04 0.24
CA VAL A 7 -37.23 69.28 1.10
C VAL A 7 -36.98 70.48 2.02
N SER A 8 -35.81 70.58 2.66
CA SER A 8 -35.50 71.67 3.60
C SER A 8 -35.34 73.04 2.92
N SER A 9 -35.01 73.09 1.63
CA SER A 9 -34.83 74.33 0.87
C SER A 9 -36.06 74.73 0.05
N HIS A 10 -37.14 73.94 0.13
CA HIS A 10 -38.33 74.17 -0.68
C HIS A 10 -39.17 75.32 -0.11
N ALA A 11 -39.24 76.44 -0.85
CA ALA A 11 -40.07 77.59 -0.49
C ALA A 11 -41.44 77.55 -1.19
N PHE A 12 -42.52 77.71 -0.43
CA PHE A 12 -43.88 77.82 -0.99
C PHE A 12 -44.24 79.28 -1.34
N THR A 13 -44.97 79.48 -2.43
CA THR A 13 -45.46 80.81 -2.83
C THR A 13 -46.68 81.23 -1.99
N LYS A 14 -46.76 82.50 -1.60
CA LYS A 14 -47.84 83.04 -0.75
C LYS A 14 -49.14 83.23 -1.54
N GLY A 15 -50.22 82.55 -1.15
CA GLY A 15 -51.54 82.69 -1.75
C GLY A 15 -52.29 83.97 -1.33
N PHE A 16 -53.17 84.48 -2.20
CA PHE A 16 -53.83 85.79 -2.05
C PHE A 16 -55.03 85.80 -1.09
N MET A 17 -55.61 84.65 -0.73
CA MET A 17 -56.74 84.55 0.21
C MET A 17 -56.79 83.14 0.85
N GLY A 18 -56.65 83.02 2.17
CA GLY A 18 -56.84 81.77 2.92
C GLY A 18 -55.72 80.71 2.82
N GLY A 19 -54.46 81.08 3.02
CA GLY A 19 -53.31 80.15 2.98
C GLY A 19 -53.01 79.43 4.31
N TYR A 20 -52.17 78.38 4.25
CA TYR A 20 -51.63 77.69 5.43
C TYR A 20 -50.72 78.63 6.25
N ASN A 21 -50.66 78.40 7.56
CA ASN A 21 -49.76 79.14 8.44
C ASN A 21 -48.31 78.75 8.13
N MET A 22 -47.50 79.70 7.66
CA MET A 22 -46.13 79.43 7.23
C MET A 22 -45.25 78.87 8.36
N THR A 23 -45.45 79.32 9.61
CA THR A 23 -44.71 78.79 10.76
C THR A 23 -45.00 77.31 11.00
N MET A 24 -46.26 76.87 10.88
CA MET A 24 -46.62 75.45 11.03
C MET A 24 -46.14 74.60 9.85
N VAL A 25 -46.08 75.18 8.64
CA VAL A 25 -45.52 74.50 7.47
C VAL A 25 -44.02 74.31 7.61
N ASP A 26 -43.30 75.33 8.10
CA ASP A 26 -41.85 75.27 8.33
C ASP A 26 -41.52 74.23 9.43
N GLU A 27 -42.23 74.24 10.56
CA GLU A 27 -42.08 73.21 11.62
C GLU A 27 -42.31 71.78 11.08
N PHE A 28 -43.32 71.59 10.22
CA PHE A 28 -43.58 70.30 9.58
C PHE A 28 -42.48 69.91 8.58
N LEU A 29 -41.94 70.86 7.81
CA LEU A 29 -40.84 70.60 6.89
C LEU A 29 -39.54 70.25 7.61
N ASP A 30 -39.28 70.81 8.79
CA ASP A 30 -38.14 70.47 9.63
C ASP A 30 -38.26 69.02 10.14
N GLU A 31 -39.40 68.65 10.73
CA GLU A 31 -39.68 67.28 11.18
C GLU A 31 -39.61 66.29 10.00
N LEU A 32 -40.21 66.64 8.86
CA LEU A 32 -40.15 65.83 7.65
C LEU A 32 -38.72 65.68 7.14
N THR A 33 -37.91 66.72 7.19
CA THR A 33 -36.50 66.69 6.75
C THR A 33 -35.68 65.76 7.66
N ASP A 34 -35.92 65.80 8.97
CA ASP A 34 -35.24 64.94 9.95
C ASP A 34 -35.60 63.47 9.74
N ASP A 35 -36.90 63.15 9.66
CA ASP A 35 -37.39 61.78 9.40
C ASP A 35 -36.88 61.24 8.07
N TYR A 36 -36.90 62.07 7.03
CA TYR A 36 -36.44 61.67 5.71
C TYR A 36 -34.92 61.47 5.68
N THR A 37 -34.15 62.27 6.43
CA THR A 37 -32.70 62.07 6.63
C THR A 37 -32.42 60.77 7.39
N ALA A 38 -33.18 60.48 8.45
CA ALA A 38 -33.06 59.23 9.19
C ALA A 38 -33.34 58.02 8.29
N LEU A 39 -34.42 58.06 7.51
CA LEU A 39 -34.79 57.01 6.57
C LEU A 39 -33.71 56.79 5.49
N TYR A 40 -33.06 57.85 5.01
CA TYR A 40 -31.94 57.71 4.07
C TYR A 40 -30.71 57.04 4.70
N LYS A 41 -30.37 57.41 5.95
CA LYS A 41 -29.26 56.77 6.68
C LYS A 41 -29.55 55.31 6.96
N GLU A 42 -30.76 54.97 7.37
CA GLU A 42 -31.20 53.59 7.57
C GLU A 42 -31.20 52.80 6.27
N ASN A 43 -31.68 53.39 5.17
CA ASN A 43 -31.67 52.74 3.86
C ASN A 43 -30.23 52.44 3.40
N ALA A 44 -29.30 53.38 3.61
CA ALA A 44 -27.89 53.16 3.31
C ALA A 44 -27.28 52.04 4.18
N ALA A 45 -27.58 52.05 5.48
CA ALA A 45 -27.12 51.01 6.41
C ALA A 45 -27.70 49.62 6.06
N LEU A 46 -28.98 49.54 5.69
CA LEU A 46 -29.63 48.31 5.27
C LEU A 46 -29.07 47.79 3.95
N LYS A 47 -28.81 48.67 2.98
CA LYS A 47 -28.13 48.30 1.72
C LYS A 47 -26.74 47.76 1.98
N ALA A 48 -25.97 48.39 2.86
CA ALA A 48 -24.65 47.91 3.24
C ALA A 48 -24.72 46.53 3.93
N LYS A 49 -25.65 46.33 4.86
CA LYS A 49 -25.89 45.01 5.49
C LYS A 49 -26.29 43.96 4.46
N MET A 50 -27.18 44.28 3.53
CA MET A 50 -27.61 43.37 2.45
C MET A 50 -26.41 42.95 1.61
N LYS A 51 -25.56 43.89 1.22
CA LYS A 51 -24.34 43.59 0.45
C LYS A 51 -23.44 42.59 1.19
N VAL A 52 -23.15 42.84 2.47
CA VAL A 52 -22.34 41.93 3.29
C VAL A 52 -22.99 40.55 3.45
N LEU A 53 -24.31 40.49 3.60
CA LEU A 53 -25.03 39.21 3.70
C LEU A 53 -24.95 38.43 2.38
N VAL A 54 -25.09 39.09 1.23
CA VAL A 54 -24.95 38.47 -0.08
C VAL A 54 -23.54 37.92 -0.27
N GLU A 55 -22.51 38.70 0.02
CA GLU A 55 -21.11 38.26 -0.04
C GLU A 55 -20.87 37.02 0.84
N LYS A 56 -21.36 37.02 2.09
CA LYS A 56 -21.25 35.85 2.98
C LYS A 56 -21.96 34.61 2.44
N VAL A 57 -23.12 34.77 1.82
CA VAL A 57 -23.85 33.64 1.23
C VAL A 57 -23.06 33.06 0.04
N GLU A 58 -22.44 33.91 -0.77
CA GLU A 58 -21.57 33.48 -1.86
C GLU A 58 -20.32 32.75 -1.34
N ASP A 59 -19.67 33.27 -0.30
CA ASP A 59 -18.53 32.62 0.36
C ASP A 59 -18.91 31.24 0.92
N TYR A 60 -20.07 31.13 1.58
CA TYR A 60 -20.55 29.85 2.10
C TYR A 60 -20.84 28.84 0.99
N ARG A 61 -21.44 29.28 -0.13
CA ARG A 61 -21.66 28.42 -1.29
C ARG A 61 -20.35 27.94 -1.90
N ALA A 62 -19.38 28.82 -2.10
CA ALA A 62 -18.07 28.46 -2.61
C ALA A 62 -17.36 27.44 -1.69
N THR A 63 -17.45 27.64 -0.37
CA THR A 63 -16.91 26.71 0.63
C THR A 63 -17.61 25.35 0.58
N GLU A 64 -18.93 25.34 0.51
CA GLU A 64 -19.74 24.11 0.40
C GLU A 64 -19.40 23.31 -0.87
N ASP A 65 -19.22 24.00 -2.00
CA ASP A 65 -18.83 23.38 -3.27
C ASP A 65 -17.42 22.79 -3.19
N SER A 66 -16.47 23.50 -2.57
CA SER A 66 -15.14 22.96 -2.31
C SER A 66 -15.19 21.72 -1.42
N MET A 67 -15.98 21.75 -0.34
CA MET A 67 -16.15 20.60 0.55
C MET A 67 -16.78 19.41 -0.18
N ARG A 68 -17.80 19.63 -1.01
CA ARG A 68 -18.40 18.58 -1.85
C ARG A 68 -17.37 17.99 -2.82
N ALA A 69 -16.56 18.82 -3.47
CA ALA A 69 -15.52 18.38 -4.38
C ALA A 69 -14.46 17.53 -3.66
N THR A 70 -14.03 17.94 -2.47
CA THR A 70 -13.11 17.17 -1.63
C THR A 70 -13.71 15.82 -1.22
N LEU A 71 -14.97 15.80 -0.74
CA LEU A 71 -15.65 14.56 -0.35
C LEU A 71 -15.80 13.59 -1.52
N LEU A 72 -16.15 14.09 -2.70
CA LEU A 72 -16.29 13.27 -3.91
C LEU A 72 -14.93 12.73 -4.38
N THR A 73 -13.87 13.51 -4.23
CA THR A 73 -12.50 13.05 -4.52
C THR A 73 -12.05 11.98 -3.53
N ALA A 74 -12.30 12.18 -2.23
CA ALA A 74 -12.01 11.20 -1.19
C ALA A 74 -12.78 9.88 -1.42
N GLN A 75 -14.06 9.96 -1.81
CA GLN A 75 -14.86 8.78 -2.17
C GLN A 75 -14.25 8.03 -3.35
N LYS A 76 -13.91 8.74 -4.44
CA LYS A 76 -13.26 8.12 -5.60
C LYS A 76 -11.93 7.47 -5.24
N MET A 77 -11.15 8.11 -4.36
CA MET A 77 -9.89 7.56 -3.88
C MET A 77 -10.10 6.29 -3.05
N ALA A 78 -11.08 6.29 -2.14
CA ALA A 78 -11.45 5.11 -1.37
C ALA A 78 -11.89 3.95 -2.28
N ASP A 79 -12.77 4.22 -3.24
CA ASP A 79 -13.21 3.22 -4.23
C ASP A 79 -12.04 2.68 -5.07
N SER A 80 -11.09 3.55 -5.44
CA SER A 80 -9.89 3.15 -6.16
C SER A 80 -8.99 2.25 -5.33
N ILE A 81 -8.78 2.57 -4.05
CA ILE A 81 -7.98 1.75 -3.12
C ILE A 81 -8.61 0.37 -2.97
N VAL A 82 -9.93 0.30 -2.78
CA VAL A 82 -10.64 -0.99 -2.65
C VAL A 82 -10.48 -1.81 -3.93
N ARG A 83 -10.76 -1.23 -5.11
CA ARG A 83 -10.59 -1.94 -6.38
C ARG A 83 -9.17 -2.41 -6.61
N GLU A 84 -8.18 -1.59 -6.30
CA GLU A 84 -6.78 -1.96 -6.46
C GLU A 84 -6.38 -3.08 -5.49
N ALA A 85 -6.83 -3.03 -4.24
CA ALA A 85 -6.59 -4.08 -3.26
C ALA A 85 -7.23 -5.42 -3.70
N GLU A 86 -8.46 -5.37 -4.20
CA GLU A 86 -9.16 -6.54 -4.76
C GLU A 86 -8.42 -7.12 -5.97
N ALA A 87 -8.01 -6.27 -6.92
CA ALA A 87 -7.26 -6.70 -8.09
C ALA A 87 -5.91 -7.33 -7.72
N ARG A 88 -5.19 -6.73 -6.76
CA ARG A 88 -3.92 -7.28 -6.24
C ARG A 88 -4.13 -8.61 -5.52
N ARG A 89 -5.19 -8.73 -4.71
CA ARG A 89 -5.57 -9.99 -4.04
C ARG A 89 -5.82 -11.08 -5.08
N ASP A 90 -6.63 -10.80 -6.09
CA ASP A 90 -7.02 -11.78 -7.10
C ASP A 90 -5.81 -12.22 -7.93
N ASN A 91 -4.91 -11.28 -8.25
CA ASN A 91 -3.67 -11.60 -8.92
C ASN A 91 -2.75 -12.48 -8.06
N LEU A 92 -2.59 -12.16 -6.77
CA LEU A 92 -1.79 -12.94 -5.84
C LEU A 92 -2.34 -14.36 -5.65
N LEU A 93 -3.66 -14.49 -5.52
CA LEU A 93 -4.32 -15.80 -5.43
C LEU A 93 -4.09 -16.61 -6.70
N ALA A 94 -4.28 -16.01 -7.88
CA ALA A 94 -4.03 -16.68 -9.15
C ALA A 94 -2.57 -17.12 -9.32
N GLN A 95 -1.61 -16.29 -8.91
CA GLN A 95 -0.19 -16.64 -8.90
C GLN A 95 0.11 -17.79 -7.93
N ALA A 96 -0.36 -17.68 -6.69
CA ALA A 96 -0.16 -18.73 -5.68
C ALA A 96 -0.77 -20.07 -6.12
N GLU A 97 -1.94 -20.05 -6.76
CA GLU A 97 -2.55 -21.26 -7.32
C GLU A 97 -1.74 -21.84 -8.48
N ALA A 98 -1.21 -20.99 -9.38
CA ALA A 98 -0.37 -21.43 -10.49
C ALA A 98 0.93 -22.06 -9.98
N ASP A 99 1.62 -21.39 -9.06
CA ASP A 99 2.86 -21.85 -8.45
C ASP A 99 2.66 -23.16 -7.68
N ALA A 100 1.55 -23.28 -6.92
CA ALA A 100 1.22 -24.51 -6.22
C ALA A 100 0.98 -25.67 -7.21
N ARG A 101 0.25 -25.43 -8.31
CA ARG A 101 0.01 -26.45 -9.34
C ARG A 101 1.31 -26.85 -10.03
N GLU A 102 2.19 -25.91 -10.33
CA GLU A 102 3.50 -26.21 -10.91
C GLU A 102 4.35 -27.04 -9.94
N ARG A 103 4.39 -26.67 -8.66
CA ARG A 103 5.14 -27.40 -7.63
C ARG A 103 4.62 -28.82 -7.44
N ILE A 104 3.30 -29.01 -7.43
CA ILE A 104 2.68 -30.34 -7.37
C ILE A 104 3.09 -31.17 -8.59
N ALA A 105 3.00 -30.59 -9.80
CA ALA A 105 3.39 -31.29 -11.02
C ALA A 105 4.89 -31.66 -11.02
N GLN A 106 5.75 -30.80 -10.50
CA GLN A 106 7.18 -31.09 -10.34
C GLN A 106 7.40 -32.27 -9.38
N ILE A 107 6.78 -32.25 -8.20
CA ILE A 107 6.91 -33.32 -7.20
C ILE A 107 6.40 -34.65 -7.78
N GLN A 108 5.28 -34.64 -8.51
CA GLN A 108 4.76 -35.84 -9.16
C GLN A 108 5.77 -36.45 -10.14
N ARG A 109 6.40 -35.63 -10.99
CA ARG A 109 7.46 -36.11 -11.90
C ARG A 109 8.67 -36.65 -11.14
N GLU A 110 9.06 -36.02 -10.03
CA GLU A 110 10.18 -36.48 -9.20
C GLU A 110 9.86 -37.82 -8.53
N VAL A 111 8.63 -38.01 -8.06
CA VAL A 111 8.13 -39.28 -7.51
C VAL A 111 8.14 -40.37 -8.58
N GLU A 112 7.56 -40.11 -9.76
CA GLU A 112 7.57 -41.06 -10.88
C GLU A 112 9.00 -41.47 -11.28
N ALA A 113 9.92 -40.50 -11.36
CA ALA A 113 11.33 -40.77 -11.66
C ALA A 113 12.02 -41.59 -10.56
N ALA A 114 11.71 -41.34 -9.28
CA ALA A 114 12.24 -42.11 -8.16
C ALA A 114 11.70 -43.55 -8.15
N GLU A 115 10.41 -43.73 -8.44
CA GLU A 115 9.77 -45.04 -8.55
C GLU A 115 10.38 -45.86 -9.69
N GLU A 116 10.61 -45.27 -10.86
CA GLU A 116 11.24 -45.99 -11.97
C GLU A 116 12.69 -46.39 -11.64
N ARG A 117 13.46 -45.52 -10.97
CA ARG A 117 14.82 -45.87 -10.48
C ARG A 117 14.78 -47.00 -9.47
N LEU A 118 13.82 -46.99 -8.54
CA LEU A 118 13.64 -48.06 -7.57
C LEU A 118 13.31 -49.38 -8.28
N ARG A 119 12.38 -49.36 -9.24
CA ARG A 119 11.99 -50.52 -10.03
C ARG A 119 13.16 -51.05 -10.87
N GLN A 120 13.99 -50.17 -11.42
CA GLN A 120 15.21 -50.54 -12.12
C GLN A 120 16.20 -51.24 -11.17
N GLY A 121 16.50 -50.64 -10.01
CA GLY A 121 17.40 -51.23 -9.01
C GLY A 121 16.91 -52.59 -8.50
N GLN A 122 15.60 -52.77 -8.30
CA GLN A 122 15.01 -54.07 -7.94
C GLN A 122 15.20 -55.12 -9.04
N ARG A 123 15.03 -54.75 -10.31
CA ARG A 123 15.28 -55.64 -11.46
C ARG A 123 16.74 -56.06 -11.53
N GLU A 124 17.66 -55.12 -11.39
CA GLU A 124 19.11 -55.38 -11.40
C GLU A 124 19.51 -56.28 -10.23
N LEU A 125 18.99 -56.04 -9.02
CA LEU A 125 19.23 -56.89 -7.86
C LEU A 125 18.71 -58.32 -8.07
N ALA A 126 17.50 -58.48 -8.62
CA ALA A 126 16.95 -59.79 -8.91
C ALA A 126 17.78 -60.56 -9.95
N GLN A 127 18.30 -59.87 -10.97
CA GLN A 127 19.21 -60.45 -11.95
C GLN A 127 20.54 -60.86 -11.31
N PHE A 128 21.11 -60.02 -10.45
CA PHE A 128 22.33 -60.32 -9.72
C PHE A 128 22.17 -61.55 -8.82
N ILE A 129 21.09 -61.62 -8.04
CA ILE A 129 20.78 -62.78 -7.19
C ILE A 129 20.69 -64.06 -8.03
N SER A 130 20.00 -64.01 -9.18
CA SER A 130 19.90 -65.15 -10.09
C SER A 130 21.27 -65.56 -10.66
N ALA A 131 22.12 -64.60 -11.03
CA ALA A 131 23.47 -64.87 -11.52
C ALA A 131 24.34 -65.53 -10.45
N VAL A 132 24.33 -65.02 -9.22
CA VAL A 132 25.07 -65.61 -8.09
C VAL A 132 24.58 -67.02 -7.78
N GLN A 133 23.25 -67.24 -7.76
CA GLN A 133 22.68 -68.58 -7.58
C GLN A 133 23.14 -69.55 -8.67
N LYS A 134 23.21 -69.11 -9.92
CA LYS A 134 23.73 -69.95 -11.03
C LYS A 134 25.19 -70.35 -10.79
N VAL A 135 26.05 -69.39 -10.43
CA VAL A 135 27.47 -69.66 -10.14
C VAL A 135 27.60 -70.64 -8.98
N CYS A 136 26.92 -70.41 -7.85
CA CYS A 136 26.95 -71.33 -6.71
C CYS A 136 26.49 -72.74 -7.08
N ASN A 137 25.40 -72.87 -7.85
CA ASN A 137 24.94 -74.19 -8.32
C ASN A 137 25.93 -74.85 -9.27
N GLN A 138 26.67 -74.07 -10.05
CA GLN A 138 27.69 -74.58 -10.98
C GLN A 138 28.91 -75.11 -10.22
N GLU A 139 29.39 -74.37 -9.21
CA GLU A 139 30.44 -74.81 -8.30
C GLU A 139 30.04 -76.08 -7.52
N LEU A 140 28.79 -76.14 -7.02
CA LEU A 140 28.27 -77.34 -6.36
C LEU A 140 28.28 -78.57 -7.29
N LYS A 141 27.86 -78.41 -8.55
CA LYS A 141 27.93 -79.49 -9.55
C LYS A 141 29.37 -79.96 -9.79
N PHE A 142 30.33 -79.04 -9.91
CA PHE A 142 31.74 -79.42 -10.07
C PHE A 142 32.23 -80.25 -8.87
N LEU A 143 31.86 -79.87 -7.65
CA LEU A 143 32.22 -80.63 -6.44
C LEU A 143 31.56 -82.03 -6.40
N GLU A 144 30.34 -82.17 -6.90
CA GLU A 144 29.65 -83.47 -7.02
C GLU A 144 30.25 -84.38 -8.11
N GLU A 145 30.88 -83.81 -9.13
CA GLU A 145 31.53 -84.54 -10.23
C GLU A 145 32.97 -84.96 -9.89
N LEU A 146 33.63 -84.33 -8.90
CA LEU A 146 34.99 -84.68 -8.45
C LEU A 146 35.20 -86.15 -8.05
N PRO A 147 34.26 -86.86 -7.39
CA PRO A 147 34.39 -88.29 -7.09
C PRO A 147 34.38 -89.20 -8.33
N GLN A 148 33.98 -88.69 -9.50
CA GLN A 148 33.87 -89.45 -10.75
C GLN A 148 34.95 -89.11 -11.79
N LEU A 149 35.82 -88.14 -11.53
CA LEU A 149 36.97 -87.87 -12.37
C LEU A 149 38.05 -88.93 -12.10
N PRO A 150 38.50 -89.69 -13.11
CA PRO A 150 39.60 -90.62 -12.93
C PRO A 150 40.83 -89.83 -12.49
N ILE A 151 41.46 -90.24 -11.39
CA ILE A 151 42.78 -89.75 -10.98
C ILE A 151 43.77 -90.24 -12.05
N SER A 152 43.91 -89.48 -13.13
CA SER A 152 45.00 -89.63 -14.07
C SER A 152 46.14 -88.76 -13.57
N ALA A 153 46.97 -89.33 -12.70
CA ALA A 153 48.37 -89.00 -12.72
C ALA A 153 48.96 -89.68 -13.97
N PRO A 154 49.58 -88.89 -14.85
CA PRO A 154 51.01 -88.97 -14.86
C PRO A 154 51.67 -87.59 -14.78
N ALA A 155 52.76 -87.58 -14.02
CA ALA A 155 53.77 -86.55 -14.04
C ALA A 155 54.21 -86.26 -15.48
N ALA A 156 54.06 -85.01 -15.91
CA ALA A 156 54.89 -84.41 -16.94
C ALA A 156 55.62 -83.22 -16.29
N PRO A 157 56.92 -83.03 -16.56
CA PRO A 157 57.68 -81.94 -15.96
C PRO A 157 57.07 -80.62 -16.40
N VAL A 158 56.80 -79.77 -15.41
CA VAL A 158 56.46 -78.36 -15.60
C VAL A 158 57.60 -77.75 -16.41
N GLN A 159 57.35 -77.51 -17.69
CA GLN A 159 58.14 -76.56 -18.45
C GLN A 159 57.86 -75.20 -17.81
N GLU A 160 58.91 -74.65 -17.21
CA GLU A 160 59.04 -73.28 -16.77
C GLU A 160 58.43 -72.35 -17.83
N ILE A 161 57.24 -71.82 -17.53
CA ILE A 161 56.66 -70.72 -18.29
C ILE A 161 57.54 -69.52 -17.98
N ARG A 162 58.56 -69.35 -18.83
CA ARG A 162 59.37 -68.16 -18.90
C ARG A 162 58.47 -66.99 -19.27
N GLU A 163 58.14 -66.17 -18.27
CA GLU A 163 57.68 -64.80 -18.50
C GLU A 163 58.71 -64.08 -19.39
N PRO A 164 58.34 -63.53 -20.55
CA PRO A 164 58.96 -62.29 -20.95
C PRO A 164 58.30 -61.22 -20.05
N ALA A 165 59.05 -60.78 -19.05
CA ALA A 165 58.84 -59.50 -18.41
C ALA A 165 58.90 -58.41 -19.50
N ALA A 166 57.76 -58.17 -20.15
CA ALA A 166 57.50 -56.94 -20.85
C ALA A 166 57.26 -55.90 -19.76
N ALA A 167 58.36 -55.27 -19.37
CA ALA A 167 58.36 -54.00 -18.67
C ALA A 167 57.56 -52.99 -19.51
N ALA A 168 56.25 -52.96 -19.33
CA ALA A 168 55.45 -51.80 -19.64
C ALA A 168 55.82 -50.76 -18.59
N SER A 169 56.83 -49.97 -18.96
CA SER A 169 57.23 -48.72 -18.34
C SER A 169 55.99 -47.98 -17.85
N PHE A 170 55.88 -47.84 -16.53
CA PHE A 170 55.27 -46.67 -15.93
C PHE A 170 56.00 -45.46 -16.52
N GLN A 171 55.40 -44.83 -17.52
CA GLN A 171 55.71 -43.45 -17.86
C GLN A 171 54.90 -42.58 -16.91
N GLU A 172 55.47 -42.36 -15.74
CA GLU A 172 55.19 -41.18 -14.95
C GLU A 172 55.64 -39.99 -15.80
N THR A 173 54.69 -39.32 -16.45
CA THR A 173 54.97 -38.04 -17.11
C THR A 173 55.43 -37.05 -16.04
N PRO A 174 56.69 -36.57 -16.08
CA PRO A 174 57.08 -35.47 -15.24
C PRO A 174 56.43 -34.22 -15.83
N ALA A 175 55.64 -33.52 -15.02
CA ALA A 175 55.20 -32.18 -15.33
C ALA A 175 56.42 -31.30 -15.66
N PRO A 176 56.42 -30.56 -16.78
CA PRO A 176 57.44 -29.54 -16.99
C PRO A 176 57.07 -28.33 -16.16
N GLU A 177 57.89 -28.03 -15.16
CA GLU A 177 58.14 -26.65 -14.76
C GLU A 177 58.92 -25.98 -15.91
N PRO A 178 58.50 -24.77 -16.33
CA PRO A 178 59.50 -23.75 -16.58
C PRO A 178 59.14 -22.42 -15.92
N ALA A 179 60.06 -22.01 -15.05
CA ALA A 179 60.74 -20.72 -15.04
C ALA A 179 59.91 -19.42 -15.05
N GLU A 180 60.08 -18.71 -13.94
CA GLU A 180 59.88 -17.28 -13.72
C GLU A 180 60.44 -16.40 -14.85
N ALA A 181 59.65 -15.42 -15.29
CA ALA A 181 60.10 -14.04 -15.51
C ALA A 181 58.90 -13.09 -15.74
N GLU A 182 58.64 -12.27 -14.72
CA GLU A 182 58.33 -10.84 -14.72
C GLU A 182 57.19 -10.23 -15.59
N ASP A 183 56.31 -9.56 -14.83
CA ASP A 183 55.84 -8.18 -15.02
C ASP A 183 54.74 -7.89 -16.06
N THR A 184 53.53 -7.65 -15.55
CA THR A 184 52.86 -6.32 -15.55
C THR A 184 51.36 -6.49 -15.29
N ALA A 185 50.89 -6.01 -14.14
CA ALA A 185 49.48 -5.86 -13.85
C ALA A 185 48.96 -4.51 -14.37
N PRO A 186 47.81 -4.51 -15.05
CA PRO A 186 46.79 -3.47 -14.82
C PRO A 186 45.39 -4.09 -14.62
N PRO A 187 44.41 -3.30 -14.13
CA PRO A 187 43.58 -3.73 -13.01
C PRO A 187 42.22 -4.33 -13.39
N VAL A 188 41.72 -5.13 -12.45
CA VAL A 188 40.35 -5.62 -12.37
C VAL A 188 39.38 -4.43 -12.35
N SER A 189 38.52 -4.39 -13.35
CA SER A 189 37.44 -3.41 -13.46
C SER A 189 36.32 -3.79 -12.51
N ALA A 190 36.06 -2.93 -11.51
CA ALA A 190 34.88 -2.97 -10.66
C ALA A 190 33.64 -2.61 -11.49
N PRO A 191 32.52 -3.33 -11.39
CA PRO A 191 31.25 -2.83 -11.90
C PRO A 191 30.61 -1.88 -10.87
N GLY A 192 30.60 -0.59 -11.23
CA GLY A 192 29.46 0.30 -11.00
C GLY A 192 29.24 0.84 -9.60
N ALA A 193 30.04 1.84 -9.22
CA ALA A 193 29.52 2.93 -8.40
C ALA A 193 28.53 3.73 -9.25
N VAL A 194 27.25 3.71 -8.88
CA VAL A 194 26.27 4.68 -9.38
C VAL A 194 26.46 5.96 -8.56
N GLU A 195 26.83 7.04 -9.26
CA GLU A 195 26.89 8.39 -8.71
C GLU A 195 25.54 8.81 -8.13
N ILE A 196 25.55 9.19 -6.86
CA ILE A 196 24.46 9.92 -6.21
C ILE A 196 24.58 11.38 -6.68
N PRO A 197 23.55 11.99 -7.32
CA PRO A 197 23.60 13.40 -7.69
C PRO A 197 23.60 14.31 -6.44
N PRO A 198 24.21 15.50 -6.50
CA PRO A 198 24.48 16.33 -5.33
C PRO A 198 23.22 17.00 -4.77
N ALA A 199 23.19 17.05 -3.44
CA ALA A 199 22.42 17.92 -2.54
C ALA A 199 21.33 18.81 -3.16
N ALA A 200 20.07 18.39 -3.00
CA ALA A 200 18.92 19.29 -2.94
C ALA A 200 18.67 19.72 -1.48
N ALA A 201 18.22 20.97 -1.32
CA ALA A 201 17.99 21.76 -0.12
C ALA A 201 17.36 21.03 1.11
N PRO A 202 17.56 21.55 2.34
CA PRO A 202 17.11 20.87 3.56
C PRO A 202 15.57 20.75 3.58
N VAL A 203 15.11 19.53 3.81
CA VAL A 203 13.74 19.20 4.18
C VAL A 203 13.44 19.93 5.51
N PRO A 204 12.33 20.68 5.65
CA PRO A 204 11.95 21.18 6.97
C PRO A 204 11.75 19.97 7.90
N GLU A 205 12.31 20.06 9.12
CA GLU A 205 12.16 19.04 10.15
C GLU A 205 10.66 18.69 10.30
N GLU A 206 10.28 17.49 9.86
CA GLU A 206 8.98 16.92 10.18
C GLU A 206 8.97 16.61 11.68
N ASP A 207 8.04 17.21 12.41
CA ASP A 207 7.77 16.84 13.81
C ASP A 207 7.65 15.30 13.89
N PRO A 208 8.35 14.63 14.82
CA PRO A 208 8.23 13.20 14.96
C PRO A 208 6.76 12.84 15.21
N TYR A 209 6.18 12.02 14.33
CA TYR A 209 4.88 11.39 14.58
C TYR A 209 4.93 10.78 16.00
N PRO A 210 3.96 11.05 16.87
CA PRO A 210 4.01 10.53 18.24
C PRO A 210 4.07 9.00 18.18
N GLU A 211 5.11 8.42 18.77
CA GLU A 211 5.22 6.97 18.94
C GLU A 211 4.11 6.50 19.89
N GLY A 212 3.05 5.94 19.32
CA GLY A 212 1.93 5.36 20.05
C GLY A 212 0.87 4.85 19.08
N ASP A 213 0.27 3.69 19.38
CA ASP A 213 -0.86 3.17 18.61
C ASP A 213 -2.06 4.15 18.75
N PRO A 214 -2.53 4.79 17.66
CA PRO A 214 -3.64 5.74 17.72
C PRO A 214 -4.98 5.09 18.07
N PHE A 215 -5.03 3.75 18.17
CA PHE A 215 -6.19 2.97 18.59
C PHE A 215 -5.99 2.28 19.95
N ALA A 216 -4.87 2.52 20.64
CA ALA A 216 -4.70 2.02 22.00
C ALA A 216 -5.72 2.67 22.93
N LYS A 217 -6.47 1.84 23.68
CA LYS A 217 -7.38 2.32 24.73
C LYS A 217 -6.55 2.97 25.84
N GLU A 218 -6.58 4.30 25.91
CA GLU A 218 -6.04 5.05 27.04
C GLU A 218 -6.66 4.59 28.37
N PRO A 219 -5.90 4.61 29.49
CA PRO A 219 -6.46 4.30 30.79
C PRO A 219 -7.56 5.31 31.13
N ALA A 220 -8.71 4.78 31.55
CA ALA A 220 -9.94 5.53 31.75
C ALA A 220 -9.76 6.77 32.65
N GLU A 221 -9.76 7.95 32.03
CA GLU A 221 -10.06 9.22 32.67
C GLU A 221 -11.44 9.15 33.37
N PRO A 222 -11.62 9.72 34.57
CA PRO A 222 -12.88 9.64 35.29
C PRO A 222 -13.99 10.42 34.56
N LEU A 223 -14.95 9.68 33.99
CA LEU A 223 -16.15 10.14 33.27
C LEU A 223 -17.19 10.85 34.18
N GLU A 224 -16.75 11.70 35.10
CA GLU A 224 -17.61 12.54 35.95
C GLU A 224 -18.03 13.83 35.23
N ALA A 225 -17.27 14.30 34.23
CA ALA A 225 -17.61 15.50 33.47
C ALA A 225 -18.74 15.30 32.43
N THR A 226 -19.09 14.05 32.10
CA THR A 226 -20.09 13.72 31.06
C THR A 226 -21.32 12.99 31.61
N ARG A 227 -21.42 12.75 32.92
CA ARG A 227 -22.62 12.19 33.53
C ARG A 227 -23.56 13.27 34.06
N ARG A 228 -24.73 13.33 33.43
CA ARG A 228 -25.96 14.07 33.83
C ARG A 228 -25.90 15.59 33.68
N ILE A 229 -26.31 16.04 32.50
CA ILE A 229 -27.18 17.23 32.45
C ILE A 229 -28.38 16.91 33.34
N LYS A 230 -28.54 17.65 34.45
CA LYS A 230 -29.71 17.53 35.33
C LYS A 230 -30.93 18.05 34.54
N PHE A 231 -31.79 17.14 34.10
CA PHE A 231 -33.00 17.43 33.34
C PHE A 231 -34.03 18.28 34.10
N ASP A 232 -33.83 18.50 35.40
CA ASP A 232 -34.69 19.30 36.28
C ASP A 232 -34.64 20.82 36.00
N LYS A 233 -33.84 21.28 35.04
CA LYS A 233 -33.68 22.70 34.67
C LYS A 233 -33.97 23.01 33.19
N LEU A 234 -34.51 22.06 32.43
CA LEU A 234 -34.85 22.32 31.02
C LEU A 234 -36.16 23.12 30.84
N ASP A 235 -37.05 23.11 31.83
CA ASP A 235 -38.35 23.81 31.76
C ASP A 235 -38.21 25.35 31.82
N ASP A 236 -37.05 25.87 32.21
CA ASP A 236 -36.76 27.31 32.27
C ASP A 236 -36.17 27.88 30.96
N LEU A 237 -35.87 27.04 29.96
CA LEU A 237 -35.33 27.52 28.68
C LEU A 237 -36.45 28.01 27.74
N LYS A 238 -36.77 29.29 27.85
CA LYS A 238 -37.71 29.97 26.93
C LYS A 238 -37.02 30.34 25.61
N PHE A 239 -37.24 29.53 24.58
CA PHE A 239 -36.79 29.84 23.22
C PHE A 239 -37.85 30.66 22.47
N GLY A 240 -37.63 31.98 22.39
CA GLY A 240 -38.37 32.87 21.49
C GLY A 240 -39.85 33.11 21.84
N PRO A 241 -40.48 34.12 21.22
CA PRO A 241 -41.78 34.65 21.64
C PRO A 241 -43.01 33.73 21.45
N ASN A 242 -42.85 32.53 20.87
CA ASN A 242 -43.97 31.63 20.53
C ASN A 242 -43.89 30.23 21.18
N TYR A 243 -43.10 30.04 22.25
CA TYR A 243 -43.05 28.74 22.92
C TYR A 243 -44.19 28.60 23.94
N THR A 244 -45.32 28.02 23.52
CA THR A 244 -46.34 27.51 24.45
C THR A 244 -46.01 26.05 24.77
N SER A 245 -45.58 25.77 26.00
CA SER A 245 -45.45 24.42 26.52
C SER A 245 -46.85 23.79 26.58
N GLY A 246 -47.18 22.98 25.57
CA GLY A 246 -48.44 22.26 25.52
C GLY A 246 -48.36 21.01 26.41
N THR A 247 -48.94 21.10 27.60
CA THR A 247 -49.67 20.05 28.33
C THR A 247 -50.44 20.69 29.47
#